data_AF-A0A5M4B3Q1-F1
#
_entry.id   AF-A0A5M4B3Q1-F1
#
_cell.length_a   1.000
_cell.length_b   1.000
_cell.length_c   1.000
_cell.angle_alpha   90.00
_cell.angle_beta   90.00
_cell.angle_gamma   90.00
#
_symmetry.space_group_name_H-M   'P 1'
#
loop_
_entity.id
_entity.type
_entity.pdbx_description
1 polymer ?
#
loop_
_entity_poly.entity_id
_entity_poly.type
_entity_poly.pdbx_seq_one_letter_code
_entity_poly.pdbx_strand_id
1 'polypeptide(L)'
;MKEDLTKAKEAYERGELDEVFSLLNNGEVNESDSEANMLLGMSYYKKQQWGNALNCFNAVTSVEPENKNAKGYIDMIQNILKFYHKDRFNP
;
A
#
# COMPACT_ATOMS: atom_id res chain seq x y z
N MET A 1 -16.43 -2.67 -8.75
CA MET A 1 -15.60 -3.37 -7.74
C MET A 1 -14.73 -4.47 -8.35
N LYS A 2 -15.22 -5.67 -8.71
CA LYS A 2 -14.31 -6.74 -9.23
C LYS A 2 -13.63 -6.39 -10.57
N GLU A 3 -14.33 -5.70 -11.45
CA GLU A 3 -13.77 -5.29 -12.75
C GLU A 3 -12.68 -4.24 -12.61
N ASP A 4 -12.87 -3.25 -11.72
CA ASP A 4 -11.90 -2.19 -11.46
C ASP A 4 -10.62 -2.74 -10.81
N LEU A 5 -10.76 -3.71 -9.90
CA LEU A 5 -9.62 -4.39 -9.28
C LEU A 5 -8.79 -5.18 -10.29
N THR A 6 -9.44 -5.86 -11.25
CA THR A 6 -8.72 -6.55 -12.33
C THR A 6 -7.94 -5.57 -13.19
N LYS A 7 -8.58 -4.48 -13.64
CA LYS A 7 -7.91 -3.43 -14.44
C LYS A 7 -6.76 -2.78 -13.66
N ALA A 8 -6.94 -2.56 -12.37
CA ALA A 8 -5.90 -2.01 -11.52
C ALA A 8 -4.70 -2.94 -11.38
N LYS A 9 -4.91 -4.27 -11.28
CA LYS A 9 -3.81 -5.25 -11.29
C LYS A 9 -3.03 -5.19 -12.60
N GLU A 10 -3.74 -5.14 -13.73
CA GLU A 10 -3.11 -5.02 -15.04
C GLU A 10 -2.32 -3.70 -15.19
N ALA A 11 -2.88 -2.57 -14.73
CA ALA A 11 -2.18 -1.29 -14.71
C ALA A 11 -0.93 -1.32 -13.82
N TYR A 12 -1.00 -1.99 -12.67
CA TYR A 12 0.14 -2.18 -11.78
C TYR A 12 1.26 -3.01 -12.43
N GLU A 13 0.92 -4.09 -13.15
CA GLU A 13 1.86 -4.90 -13.93
C GLU A 13 2.52 -4.08 -15.04
N ARG A 14 1.80 -3.14 -15.66
CA ARG A 14 2.35 -2.17 -16.63
C ARG A 14 3.17 -1.06 -15.98
N GLY A 15 3.16 -0.93 -14.65
CA GLY A 15 3.83 0.14 -13.91
C GLY A 15 3.08 1.48 -13.93
N GLU A 16 1.83 1.50 -14.41
CA GLU A 16 0.98 2.68 -14.54
C GLU A 16 0.30 3.01 -13.20
N LEU A 17 1.09 3.41 -12.22
CA LEU A 17 0.62 3.60 -10.84
C LEU A 17 -0.49 4.66 -10.72
N ASP A 18 -0.47 5.69 -11.56
CA ASP A 18 -1.50 6.74 -11.54
C ASP A 18 -2.87 6.19 -11.98
N GLU A 19 -2.89 5.22 -12.90
CA GLU A 19 -4.12 4.52 -13.28
C GLU A 19 -4.59 3.61 -12.14
N VAL A 20 -3.69 2.92 -11.44
CA VAL A 20 -4.02 2.13 -10.24
C VAL A 20 -4.74 2.99 -9.21
N PHE A 21 -4.23 4.19 -8.92
CA PHE A 21 -4.90 5.11 -8.02
C PHE A 21 -6.22 5.60 -8.61
N SER A 22 -6.30 5.95 -9.89
CA SER A 22 -7.56 6.38 -10.49
C SER A 22 -8.66 5.31 -10.46
N LEU A 23 -8.29 4.03 -10.47
CA LEU A 23 -9.24 2.92 -10.45
C LEU A 23 -9.67 2.54 -9.04
N LEU A 24 -8.79 2.68 -8.05
CA LEU A 24 -8.99 2.22 -6.68
C LEU A 24 -9.20 3.33 -5.64
N ASN A 25 -8.76 4.56 -5.92
CA ASN A 25 -8.81 5.71 -5.00
C ASN A 25 -10.05 6.59 -5.26
N ASN A 26 -11.22 5.96 -5.27
CA ASN A 26 -12.48 6.62 -5.66
C ASN A 26 -13.23 7.24 -4.45
N GLY A 27 -12.56 7.39 -3.30
CA GLY A 27 -13.20 7.74 -2.02
C GLY A 27 -13.90 6.56 -1.32
N GLU A 28 -14.10 5.45 -2.04
CA GLU A 28 -14.62 4.17 -1.53
C GLU A 28 -13.51 3.10 -1.50
N VAL A 29 -12.36 3.41 -0.89
CA VAL A 29 -11.48 2.33 -0.45
C VAL A 29 -12.26 1.59 0.63
N ASN A 30 -12.94 0.51 0.24
CA ASN A 30 -13.59 -0.37 1.20
C ASN A 30 -12.52 -0.80 2.18
N GLU A 31 -12.59 -0.31 3.42
CA GLU A 31 -11.70 -0.67 4.53
C GLU A 31 -11.65 -2.19 4.75
N SER A 32 -12.60 -2.93 4.17
CA SER A 32 -12.76 -4.37 4.22
C SER A 32 -12.21 -5.15 3.01
N ASP A 33 -11.76 -4.50 1.92
CA ASP A 33 -11.17 -5.21 0.77
C ASP A 33 -9.64 -5.32 0.92
N SER A 34 -9.19 -6.43 1.49
CA SER A 34 -7.77 -6.75 1.67
C SER A 34 -6.98 -6.71 0.36
N GLU A 35 -7.56 -7.14 -0.76
CA GLU A 35 -6.83 -7.28 -2.01
C GLU A 35 -6.62 -5.92 -2.69
N ALA A 36 -7.66 -5.07 -2.70
CA ALA A 36 -7.54 -3.70 -3.17
C ALA A 36 -6.56 -2.88 -2.30
N ASN A 37 -6.64 -3.02 -0.97
CA ASN A 37 -5.71 -2.35 -0.05
C ASN A 37 -4.27 -2.86 -0.24
N MET A 38 -4.07 -4.14 -0.51
CA MET A 38 -2.74 -4.69 -0.80
C MET A 38 -2.12 -4.03 -2.04
N LEU A 39 -2.90 -3.90 -3.12
CA LEU A 39 -2.44 -3.31 -4.36
C LEU A 39 -2.17 -1.81 -4.25
N LEU A 40 -3.05 -1.07 -3.54
CA LEU A 40 -2.83 0.35 -3.21
C LEU A 40 -1.58 0.52 -2.36
N GLY A 41 -1.39 -0.30 -1.33
CA GLY A 41 -0.21 -0.26 -0.47
C GLY A 41 1.08 -0.48 -1.25
N MET A 42 1.10 -1.48 -2.14
CA MET A 42 2.24 -1.75 -3.03
C MET A 42 2.51 -0.59 -4.00
N SER A 43 1.47 0.06 -4.51
CA SER A 43 1.58 1.21 -5.41
C SER A 43 2.14 2.44 -4.69
N TYR A 44 1.64 2.74 -3.48
CA TYR A 44 2.19 3.80 -2.63
C TYR A 44 3.63 3.52 -2.22
N TYR A 45 3.96 2.26 -1.91
CA TYR A 45 5.32 1.83 -1.59
C TYR A 45 6.28 2.11 -2.75
N LYS A 46 5.89 1.77 -3.99
CA LYS A 46 6.68 2.09 -5.19
C LYS A 46 6.88 3.60 -5.39
N LYS A 47 5.88 4.42 -5.05
CA LYS A 47 6.00 5.90 -5.07
C LYS A 47 6.71 6.48 -3.84
N GLN A 48 7.24 5.64 -2.95
CA GLN A 48 7.89 6.05 -1.71
C GLN A 48 6.98 6.88 -0.77
N GLN A 49 5.66 6.74 -0.93
CA GLN A 49 4.67 7.37 -0.07
C GLN A 49 4.43 6.48 1.15
N TRP A 50 5.44 6.43 2.02
CA TRP A 50 5.53 5.49 3.14
C TRP A 50 4.31 5.52 4.07
N GLY A 51 3.80 6.72 4.41
CA GLY A 51 2.62 6.85 5.28
C GLY A 51 1.36 6.25 4.68
N ASN A 52 1.09 6.55 3.39
CA ASN A 52 -0.08 6.01 2.69
C ASN A 52 0.04 4.49 2.50
N ALA A 53 1.23 4.01 2.14
CA ALA A 53 1.49 2.57 2.02
C ALA A 53 1.25 1.85 3.34
N LEU A 54 1.75 2.40 4.45
CA LEU A 54 1.57 1.83 5.79
C LEU A 54 0.10 1.75 6.18
N ASN A 55 -0.69 2.79 5.91
CA ASN A 55 -2.13 2.79 6.18
C ASN A 55 -2.85 1.66 5.43
N CYS A 56 -2.55 1.50 4.13
CA CYS A 56 -3.12 0.43 3.32
C CYS A 56 -2.75 -0.97 3.86
N PHE A 57 -1.48 -1.22 4.18
CA PHE A 57 -1.07 -2.53 4.71
C PHE A 57 -1.64 -2.81 6.10
N ASN A 58 -1.78 -1.79 6.95
CA ASN A 58 -2.44 -1.94 8.25
C ASN A 58 -3.92 -2.31 8.09
N ALA A 59 -4.62 -1.74 7.11
CA ALA A 59 -5.99 -2.12 6.78
C ALA A 59 -6.07 -3.61 6.38
N VAL A 60 -5.14 -4.08 5.54
CA VAL A 60 -5.03 -5.52 5.20
C VAL A 60 -4.85 -6.37 6.46
N THR A 61 -3.92 -6.03 7.36
CA THR A 61 -3.69 -6.81 8.57
C THR A 61 -4.82 -6.71 9.60
N SER A 62 -5.69 -5.70 9.50
CA SER A 62 -6.85 -5.57 10.37
C SER A 62 -7.95 -6.57 10.00
N VAL A 63 -8.04 -6.92 8.71
CA VAL A 63 -8.98 -7.93 8.18
C VAL A 63 -8.34 -9.32 8.16
N GLU A 64 -7.06 -9.39 7.78
CA GLU A 64 -6.26 -10.62 7.69
C GLU A 64 -5.02 -10.53 8.57
N PRO A 65 -5.15 -10.76 9.89
CA PRO A 65 -4.03 -10.65 10.83
C PRO A 65 -2.85 -11.56 10.50
N GLU A 66 -3.04 -12.63 9.73
CA GLU A 66 -1.98 -13.57 9.35
C GLU A 66 -1.38 -13.30 7.96
N ASN A 67 -1.74 -12.19 7.29
CA ASN A 67 -1.20 -11.83 5.98
C ASN A 67 0.29 -11.46 6.07
N LYS A 68 1.15 -12.45 5.76
CA LYS A 68 2.62 -12.32 5.82
C LYS A 68 3.15 -11.26 4.86
N ASN A 69 2.52 -11.08 3.71
CA ASN A 69 2.97 -10.10 2.71
C ASN A 69 2.79 -8.68 3.24
N ALA A 70 1.59 -8.37 3.77
CA ALA A 70 1.32 -7.05 4.36
C ALA A 70 2.24 -6.76 5.55
N LYS A 71 2.43 -7.72 6.46
CA LYS A 71 3.40 -7.60 7.57
C LYS A 71 4.82 -7.32 7.08
N GLY A 72 5.28 -8.03 6.05
CA GLY A 72 6.60 -7.81 5.46
C GLY A 72 6.80 -6.39 4.94
N TYR A 73 5.80 -5.83 4.24
CA TYR A 73 5.88 -4.44 3.80
C TYR A 73 5.83 -3.44 4.95
N ILE A 74 5.01 -3.67 5.97
CA ILE A 74 4.96 -2.86 7.19
C ILE A 74 6.35 -2.79 7.82
N ASP A 75 7.00 -3.93 8.01
CA ASP A 75 8.34 -4.01 8.60
C ASP A 75 9.39 -3.27 7.75
N MET A 76 9.34 -3.42 6.42
CA MET A 76 10.22 -2.69 5.51
C MET A 76 10.03 -1.17 5.63
N ILE A 77 8.78 -0.70 5.62
CA ILE A 77 8.45 0.73 5.73
C ILE A 77 8.90 1.29 7.08
N GLN A 78 8.63 0.57 8.17
CA GLN A 78 9.03 1.01 9.51
C GLN A 78 10.56 1.12 9.63
N ASN A 79 11.30 0.18 9.04
CA ASN A 79 12.75 0.26 8.98
C ASN A 79 13.21 1.48 8.18
N ILE A 80 12.65 1.71 6.99
CA ILE A 80 12.95 2.90 6.16
C ILE A 80 12.72 4.19 6.96
N LEU A 81 11.54 4.35 7.56
CA LEU A 81 11.20 5.52 8.35
C LEU A 81 12.13 5.69 9.56
N LYS A 82 12.46 4.60 10.26
CA LYS A 82 13.40 4.63 11.38
C LYS A 82 14.77 5.16 10.97
N PHE A 83 15.29 4.78 9.81
CA PHE A 83 16.55 5.33 9.29
C PHE A 83 16.42 6.84 8.96
N TYR A 84 15.36 7.24 8.25
CA TYR A 84 15.11 8.66 7.96
C TYR A 84 15.01 9.53 9.22
N HIS A 85 14.39 9.03 10.28
CA HIS A 85 14.29 9.76 11.55
C HIS A 85 15.64 9.80 12.30
N LYS A 86 16.48 8.76 12.17
CA LYS A 86 17.78 8.72 12.84
C LYS A 86 18.76 9.74 12.25
N ASP A 87 18.78 9.90 10.92
CA ASP A 87 19.64 10.89 10.24
C ASP A 87 19.20 12.33 10.49
N ARG A 88 17.89 12.58 10.66
CA ARG A 88 17.37 13.94 10.89
C ARG A 88 17.63 14.48 12.30
N PHE A 89 17.94 13.60 13.26
CA PHE A 89 18.15 13.95 14.67
C PHE A 89 19.52 13.53 15.21
N ASN A 90 20.49 13.26 14.33
CA ASN A 90 21.89 13.07 14.73
C ASN A 90 22.62 14.42 14.56
N PRO A 91 22.73 15.26 15.61
CA PRO A 91 23.48 16.52 15.56
C PRO A 91 24.98 16.32 15.33
#